data_AF-A0A928FFG6-F1
#
_entry.id   AF-A0A928FFG6-F1
#
_cell.length_a   1.000
_cell.length_b   1.000
_cell.length_c   1.000
_cell.angle_alpha   90.00
_cell.angle_beta   90.00
_cell.angle_gamma   90.00
#
_symmetry.space_group_name_H-M   'P 1'
#
loop_
_entity.id
_entity.type
_entity.pdbx_description
1 polymer ?
#
loop_
_entity_poly.entity_id
_entity_poly.type
_entity_poly.pdbx_seq_one_letter_code
_entity_poly.pdbx_strand_id
1 'polypeptide(L)'
;MVKKQTNIFVKAATFVFIVFCTVTIIKMQFEFNSLKEDKAKVEKQIKDYELRIDELQARLEEDFDTDYVMRIAREKLNFRLPEEIIFYNDLSK
;
A
#
# COMPACT_ATOMS: atom_id res chain seq x y z
N MET A 1 6.77 52.37 -46.71
CA MET A 1 6.89 51.97 -45.29
C MET A 1 6.19 50.64 -45.08
N VAL A 2 6.92 49.52 -45.08
CA VAL A 2 6.33 48.17 -44.95
C VAL A 2 6.02 47.92 -43.47
N LYS A 3 4.73 47.91 -43.13
CA LYS A 3 4.27 47.84 -41.74
C LYS A 3 4.29 46.38 -41.25
N LYS A 4 5.11 46.16 -40.23
CA LYS A 4 5.37 44.98 -39.40
C LYS A 4 4.11 44.27 -38.88
N GLN A 5 3.39 43.51 -39.71
CA GLN A 5 2.18 42.74 -39.30
C GLN A 5 2.44 41.28 -38.93
N THR A 6 3.60 40.71 -39.27
CA THR A 6 3.95 39.32 -38.94
C THR A 6 4.12 39.06 -37.44
N ASN A 7 4.38 40.10 -36.63
CA ASN A 7 4.65 39.95 -35.20
C ASN A 7 3.41 39.60 -34.35
N ILE A 8 2.20 39.97 -34.75
CA ILE A 8 1.00 39.75 -33.93
C ILE A 8 0.54 38.29 -34.06
N PHE A 9 0.49 37.77 -35.28
CA PHE A 9 0.12 36.38 -35.54
C PHE A 9 1.11 35.40 -34.91
N VAL A 10 2.42 35.66 -35.06
CA VAL A 10 3.46 34.83 -34.43
C VAL A 10 3.36 34.90 -32.91
N LYS A 11 3.21 36.09 -32.31
CA LYS A 11 3.01 36.21 -30.85
C LYS A 11 1.78 35.45 -30.37
N ALA A 12 0.66 35.53 -31.09
CA ALA A 12 -0.55 34.79 -30.74
C ALA A 12 -0.34 33.28 -30.81
N ALA A 13 0.30 32.78 -31.88
CA ALA A 13 0.62 31.36 -32.02
C ALA A 13 1.57 30.87 -30.92
N THR A 14 2.60 31.65 -30.58
CA THR A 14 3.52 31.34 -29.47
C THR A 14 2.78 31.33 -28.13
N PHE A 15 1.86 32.26 -27.90
CA PHE A 15 1.07 32.29 -26.67
C PHE A 15 0.18 31.05 -26.53
N VAL A 16 -0.53 30.66 -27.59
CA VAL A 16 -1.34 29.44 -27.61
C VAL A 16 -0.48 28.19 -27.39
N PHE A 17 0.70 28.14 -28.01
CA PHE A 17 1.63 27.03 -27.82
C PHE A 17 2.13 26.93 -26.37
N ILE A 18 2.47 28.05 -25.74
CA ILE A 18 2.88 28.08 -24.33
C ILE A 18 1.74 27.59 -23.44
N VAL A 19 0.51 28.05 -23.66
CA VAL A 19 -0.67 27.61 -22.89
C VAL A 19 -0.93 26.11 -23.10
N PHE A 20 -0.75 25.59 -24.30
CA PHE A 20 -0.85 24.15 -24.56
C PHE A 20 0.22 23.35 -23.82
N CYS A 21 1.46 23.82 -23.84
CA CYS A 21 2.56 23.20 -23.11
C CYS A 21 2.32 23.21 -21.61
N THR A 22 1.86 24.32 -21.02
CA THR A 22 1.61 24.40 -19.58
C THR A 22 0.50 23.44 -19.15
N VAL A 23 -0.60 23.36 -19.91
CA VAL A 23 -1.68 22.39 -19.62
C VAL A 23 -1.16 20.95 -19.72
N THR A 24 -0.34 20.64 -20.72
CA THR A 24 0.25 19.30 -20.89
C THR A 24 1.18 18.95 -19.72
N ILE A 25 2.04 19.88 -19.31
CA ILE A 25 2.96 19.69 -18.17
C ILE A 25 2.16 19.42 -16.88
N ILE A 26 1.09 20.18 -16.63
CA ILE A 26 0.24 19.98 -15.45
C ILE A 26 -0.38 18.58 -15.46
N LYS A 27 -0.96 18.15 -16.59
CA LYS A 27 -1.54 16.80 -16.70
C LYS A 27 -0.49 15.72 -16.44
N MET A 28 0.69 15.86 -17.02
CA MET A 28 1.79 14.93 -16.86
C MET A 28 2.29 14.90 -15.41
N GLN A 29 2.29 16.03 -14.70
CA GLN A 29 2.64 16.09 -13.29
C GLN A 29 1.62 15.37 -12.39
N PHE A 30 0.33 15.51 -12.69
CA PHE A 30 -0.72 14.77 -11.98
C PHE A 30 -0.59 13.27 -12.19
N GLU A 31 -0.44 12.83 -13.44
CA GLU A 31 -0.26 11.41 -13.80
C GLU A 31 1.02 10.83 -13.19
N PHE A 32 2.11 11.60 -13.19
CA PHE A 32 3.35 11.20 -12.56
C PHE A 32 3.19 11.00 -11.04
N ASN A 33 2.48 11.91 -10.37
CA ASN A 33 2.21 11.78 -8.93
C ASN A 33 1.31 10.58 -8.63
N SER A 34 0.25 10.35 -9.41
CA SER A 34 -0.62 9.19 -9.21
C SER A 34 0.15 7.89 -9.42
N LEU A 35 0.98 7.81 -10.47
CA LEU A 35 1.78 6.62 -10.75
C LEU A 35 2.80 6.34 -9.63
N LYS A 36 3.36 7.40 -9.03
CA LYS A 36 4.26 7.29 -7.88
C LYS A 36 3.54 6.77 -6.64
N GLU A 37 2.31 7.24 -6.39
CA GLU A 37 1.48 6.78 -5.28
C GLU A 37 1.06 5.32 -5.47
N ASP A 38 0.61 4.95 -6.66
CA ASP A 38 0.23 3.59 -7.01
C ASP A 38 1.41 2.63 -6.85
N LYS A 39 2.61 3.02 -7.32
CA LYS A 39 3.83 2.25 -7.11
C LYS A 39 4.10 2.03 -5.62
N ALA A 40 4.05 3.07 -4.80
CA ALA A 40 4.28 2.97 -3.36
C ALA A 40 3.24 2.07 -2.67
N LYS A 41 1.98 2.13 -3.12
CA LYS A 41 0.90 1.28 -2.62
C LYS A 41 1.14 -0.20 -2.96
N VAL A 42 1.50 -0.50 -4.21
CA VAL A 42 1.78 -1.87 -4.65
C VAL A 42 3.03 -2.42 -3.94
N GLU A 43 4.10 -1.63 -3.80
CA GLU A 43 5.30 -2.03 -3.04
C GLU A 43 4.97 -2.33 -1.57
N LYS A 44 4.10 -1.54 -0.95
CA LYS A 44 3.63 -1.81 0.42
C LYS A 44 2.85 -3.12 0.49
N GLN A 45 1.96 -3.36 -0.47
CA GLN A 45 1.21 -4.61 -0.53
C GLN A 45 2.13 -5.82 -0.69
N ILE A 46 3.15 -5.74 -1.54
CA ILE A 46 4.14 -6.80 -1.71
C ILE A 46 4.80 -7.13 -0.38
N LYS A 47 5.29 -6.11 0.35
CA LYS A 47 5.90 -6.31 1.68
C LYS A 47 4.94 -6.94 2.68
N ASP A 48 3.69 -6.50 2.71
CA ASP A 48 2.68 -7.07 3.60
C ASP A 48 2.39 -8.55 3.25
N TYR A 49 2.40 -8.92 1.95
CA TYR A 49 2.25 -10.31 1.52
C TYR A 49 3.48 -11.15 1.81
N GLU A 50 4.69 -10.62 1.61
CA GLU A 50 5.95 -11.30 1.97
C GLU A 50 5.97 -11.63 3.46
N LEU A 51 5.65 -10.66 4.33
CA LEU A 51 5.54 -10.90 5.78
C LEU A 51 4.52 -11.99 6.12
N ARG A 52 3.35 -11.99 5.47
CA ARG A 52 2.35 -13.04 5.68
C ARG A 52 2.81 -14.41 5.21
N ILE A 53 3.54 -14.46 4.10
CA ILE A 53 4.10 -15.71 3.58
C ILE A 53 5.13 -16.24 4.57
N ASP A 54 6.04 -15.40 5.06
CA ASP A 54 7.05 -15.78 6.04
C ASP A 54 6.40 -16.28 7.35
N GLU A 55 5.36 -15.58 7.85
CA GLU A 55 4.60 -16.03 9.02
C GLU A 55 3.91 -17.39 8.79
N LEU A 56 3.33 -17.60 7.62
CA LEU A 56 2.67 -18.86 7.27
C LEU A 56 3.67 -20.00 7.09
N GLN A 57 4.84 -19.72 6.49
CA GLN A 57 5.93 -20.68 6.37
C GLN A 57 6.48 -21.05 7.73
N ALA A 58 6.72 -20.09 8.63
CA ALA A 58 7.15 -20.35 9.99
C ALA A 58 6.15 -21.23 10.75
N ARG A 59 4.83 -21.02 10.56
CA ARG A 59 3.79 -21.91 11.13
C ARG A 59 3.77 -23.29 10.50
N LEU A 60 4.11 -23.41 9.22
CA LEU A 60 4.11 -24.68 8.51
C LEU A 60 5.35 -25.53 8.85
N GLU A 61 6.49 -24.86 9.08
CA GLU A 61 7.75 -25.46 9.52
C GLU A 61 7.76 -25.77 11.02
N GLU A 62 6.86 -25.20 11.80
CA GLU A 62 6.66 -25.59 13.19
C GLU A 62 6.26 -27.07 13.26
N ASP A 63 7.06 -27.87 13.96
CA ASP A 63 6.80 -29.30 14.10
C ASP A 63 5.40 -29.53 14.67
N PHE A 64 4.67 -30.50 14.10
CA PHE A 64 3.37 -30.95 14.58
C PHE A 64 3.52 -31.76 15.88
N ASP A 65 4.05 -31.10 16.90
CA ASP A 65 4.30 -31.70 18.19
C ASP A 65 3.08 -31.57 19.12
N THR A 66 3.22 -32.08 20.35
CA THR A 66 2.13 -32.06 21.33
C THR A 66 1.78 -30.63 21.77
N ASP A 67 2.74 -29.71 21.80
CA ASP A 67 2.53 -28.30 22.13
C ASP A 67 1.72 -27.59 21.04
N TYR A 68 1.94 -27.87 19.76
CA TYR A 68 1.09 -27.38 18.66
C TYR A 68 -0.38 -27.81 18.85
N VAL A 69 -0.60 -29.10 19.12
CA VAL A 69 -1.95 -29.66 19.35
C VAL A 69 -2.61 -29.01 20.56
N MET A 70 -1.88 -28.88 21.68
CA MET A 70 -2.39 -28.23 22.89
C MET A 70 -2.73 -26.75 22.67
N ARG A 71 -1.93 -26.01 21.87
CA ARG A 71 -2.20 -24.60 21.54
C ARG A 71 -3.48 -24.45 20.72
N ILE A 72 -3.65 -25.23 19.65
CA ILE A 72 -4.87 -25.20 18.83
C ILE A 72 -6.10 -25.62 19.64
N ALA A 73 -5.98 -26.64 20.51
CA ALA A 73 -7.06 -27.06 21.39
C ALA A 73 -7.49 -25.94 22.36
N ARG A 74 -6.54 -25.18 22.91
CA ARG A 74 -6.82 -24.02 23.77
C ARG A 74 -7.44 -22.84 23.01
N GLU A 75 -6.92 -22.49 21.83
CA GLU A 75 -7.31 -21.30 21.07
C GLU A 75 -8.61 -21.46 20.27
N LYS A 76 -8.81 -22.62 19.65
CA LYS A 76 -9.95 -22.87 18.74
C LYS A 76 -11.10 -23.62 19.40
N LEU A 77 -10.78 -24.53 20.32
CA LEU A 77 -11.77 -25.42 20.95
C LEU A 77 -12.04 -25.05 22.42
N ASN A 78 -11.30 -24.08 22.96
CA ASN A 78 -11.34 -23.67 24.36
C ASN A 78 -11.16 -24.85 25.34
N PHE A 79 -10.44 -25.89 24.92
CA PHE A 79 -10.10 -27.02 25.76
C PHE A 79 -9.02 -26.62 26.76
N ARG A 80 -9.04 -27.28 27.91
CA ARG A 80 -8.14 -27.06 29.04
C ARG A 80 -7.74 -28.41 29.59
N LEU A 81 -6.55 -28.51 30.15
CA LEU A 81 -6.13 -29.74 30.78
C LEU A 81 -6.96 -29.95 32.06
N PRO A 82 -7.31 -31.20 32.41
CA PRO A 82 -8.10 -31.49 33.61
C PRO A 82 -7.47 -30.93 34.90
N GLU A 83 -6.15 -30.86 34.95
CA GLU A 83 -5.34 -30.36 36.07
C GLU A 83 -5.02 -28.84 36.01
N GLU A 84 -5.50 -28.10 35.01
CA GLU A 84 -5.16 -26.68 34.81
C GLU A 84 -6.08 -25.75 35.63
N ILE A 85 -5.51 -24.95 36.54
CA ILE A 85 -6.25 -23.94 37.33
C ILE A 85 -6.25 -22.61 36.58
N ILE A 86 -7.44 -22.12 36.19
CA ILE A 86 -7.60 -20.86 35.46
C ILE A 86 -7.87 -19.72 36.44
N PHE A 87 -7.01 -18.70 36.40
CA PHE A 87 -7.21 -17.46 37.15
C PHE A 87 -7.89 -16.43 36.25
N TYR A 88 -9.12 -16.05 36.59
CA TYR A 88 -9.80 -14.92 35.96
C TYR A 88 -9.43 -13.65 36.73
N ASN A 89 -8.91 -12.65 36.02
CA ASN A 89 -8.62 -11.35 36.60
C ASN A 89 -9.57 -10.31 36.01
N ASP A 90 -10.57 -9.91 36.78
CA ASP A 90 -11.59 -8.93 36.36
C ASP A 90 -11.12 -7.47 36.51
N LEU A 91 -9.80 -7.22 36.57
CA LEU A 91 -9.21 -5.88 36.68
C LEU A 91 -9.14 -5.12 35.34
N SER A 92 -10.22 -5.15 34.56
CA SER A 92 -10.39 -4.33 33.34
C SER A 92 -11.70 -3.54 33.42
N LYS A 93 -11.62 -2.32 33.94
CA LYS A 93 -12.59 -1.25 33.69
C LYS A 93 -12.05 -0.34 32.59
#